data_AF-A0AAV5BAQ1-F1
#
_entry.id   AF-A0AAV5BAQ1-F1
#
_cell.length_a   1.000
_cell.length_b   1.000
_cell.length_c   1.000
_cell.angle_alpha   90.00
_cell.angle_beta   90.00
_cell.angle_gamma   90.00
#
_symmetry.space_group_name_H-M   'P 1'
#
loop_
_entity.id
_entity.type
_entity.pdbx_description
1 polymer ?
#
loop_
_entity_poly.entity_id
_entity_poly.type
_entity_poly.pdbx_seq_one_letter_code
_entity_poly.pdbx_strand_id
1 'polypeptide(L)'
;MTDYINLWLDIIENMNNDNTYKLAWGRALIEIIYEHKEEDCELVIPFVAIAEKMLKYYWNQTYFFNLKQSPGKKPVVVQETEKCIEFVKNKRKSNIPVWFDRAQEDLMTDPSFYSKRIAKIAKTLKHDVSWRFKKVNKEEHDIYRLDLDQMTVTFSADEIVQLKEYAFILSQLLNYKWAQLLEKFNSAPKIALKVKGISDAKIRRNNLTKFKNILLSQMKDGNIIDFYTGQVLEENDISIDHVIPWSFINYRQEDSHLYRRETHCKAQFYCG
;
A
#
# COMPACT_ATOMS: atom_id res chain seq x y z
N MET A 1 2.38 -25.29 15.46
CA MET A 1 1.44 -24.82 14.43
C MET A 1 0.17 -25.63 14.58
N THR A 2 -0.95 -24.97 14.81
CA THR A 2 -2.25 -25.60 15.11
C THR A 2 -2.99 -25.99 13.83
N ASP A 3 -3.97 -26.88 13.94
CA ASP A 3 -4.82 -27.28 12.81
C ASP A 3 -5.53 -26.07 12.19
N TYR A 4 -6.00 -25.13 13.03
CA TYR A 4 -6.64 -23.91 12.57
C TYR A 4 -5.70 -23.02 11.73
N ILE A 5 -4.44 -22.85 12.13
CA ILE A 5 -3.46 -22.09 11.36
C ILE A 5 -3.08 -22.81 10.06
N ASN A 6 -3.07 -24.15 10.06
CA ASN A 6 -2.87 -24.92 8.82
C ASN A 6 -3.98 -24.65 7.79
N LEU A 7 -5.23 -24.42 8.22
CA LEU A 7 -6.31 -24.02 7.31
C LEU A 7 -6.01 -22.67 6.63
N TRP A 8 -5.53 -21.68 7.40
CA TRP A 8 -5.12 -20.39 6.85
C TRP A 8 -3.96 -20.50 5.87
N LEU A 9 -2.97 -21.34 6.19
CA LEU A 9 -1.81 -21.56 5.32
C LEU A 9 -2.20 -22.26 4.01
N ASP A 10 -3.06 -23.28 4.07
CA ASP A 10 -3.58 -23.95 2.87
C ASP A 10 -4.30 -22.94 1.96
N ILE A 11 -5.17 -22.11 2.56
CA ILE A 11 -5.87 -21.06 1.80
C ILE A 11 -4.89 -20.11 1.12
N ILE A 12 -3.91 -19.57 1.85
CA ILE A 12 -2.97 -18.60 1.29
C ILE A 12 -2.08 -19.23 0.22
N GLU A 13 -1.69 -20.50 0.38
CA GLU A 13 -0.82 -21.19 -0.56
C GLU A 13 -1.55 -21.53 -1.87
N ASN A 14 -2.78 -22.02 -1.75
CA ASN A 14 -3.54 -22.65 -2.84
C ASN A 14 -4.70 -21.78 -3.38
N MET A 15 -4.92 -20.57 -2.87
CA MET A 15 -5.94 -19.67 -3.40
C MET A 15 -5.71 -19.34 -4.88
N ASN A 16 -6.72 -19.62 -5.72
CA ASN A 16 -6.74 -19.08 -7.07
C ASN A 16 -7.16 -17.60 -7.04
N ASN A 17 -6.37 -16.75 -7.70
CA ASN A 17 -6.51 -15.30 -7.71
C ASN A 17 -6.52 -14.75 -9.14
N ASP A 18 -7.72 -14.40 -9.63
CA ASP A 18 -7.87 -13.65 -10.89
C ASP A 18 -7.69 -12.13 -10.67
N ASN A 19 -7.82 -11.69 -9.43
CA ASN A 19 -7.63 -10.31 -8.98
C ASN A 19 -7.10 -10.26 -7.54
N THR A 20 -6.81 -9.06 -7.04
CA THR A 20 -6.15 -8.86 -5.75
C THR A 20 -7.09 -8.93 -4.52
N TYR A 21 -8.39 -9.23 -4.69
CA TYR A 21 -9.37 -9.14 -3.59
C TYR A 21 -9.12 -10.11 -2.45
N LYS A 22 -8.85 -11.40 -2.73
CA LYS A 22 -8.62 -12.40 -1.68
C LYS A 22 -7.41 -12.05 -0.81
N LEU A 23 -6.34 -11.56 -1.44
CA LEU A 23 -5.13 -11.14 -0.75
C LEU A 23 -5.38 -9.89 0.11
N ALA A 24 -6.09 -8.91 -0.43
CA ALA A 24 -6.49 -7.72 0.29
C ALA A 24 -7.43 -8.02 1.47
N TRP A 25 -8.38 -8.94 1.27
CA TRP A 25 -9.32 -9.41 2.28
C TRP A 25 -8.60 -10.12 3.44
N GLY A 26 -7.78 -11.14 3.13
CA GLY A 26 -7.00 -11.85 4.14
C GLY A 26 -6.07 -10.90 4.91
N ARG A 27 -5.40 -9.98 4.20
CA ARG A 27 -4.51 -9.00 4.83
C ARG A 27 -5.26 -8.07 5.80
N ALA A 28 -6.44 -7.60 5.41
CA ALA A 28 -7.28 -6.75 6.24
C ALA A 28 -7.78 -7.48 7.49
N LEU A 29 -8.22 -8.73 7.38
CA LEU A 29 -8.64 -9.54 8.53
C LEU A 29 -7.50 -9.68 9.55
N ILE A 30 -6.32 -10.12 9.10
CA ILE A 30 -5.15 -10.28 9.97
C ILE A 30 -4.72 -8.95 10.60
N GLU A 31 -4.79 -7.84 9.86
CA GLU A 31 -4.47 -6.52 10.40
C GLU A 31 -5.45 -6.09 11.50
N ILE A 32 -6.76 -6.26 11.28
CA ILE A 32 -7.79 -5.90 12.26
C ILE A 32 -7.66 -6.76 13.53
N ILE A 33 -7.46 -8.06 13.38
CA ILE A 33 -7.30 -8.98 14.51
C ILE A 33 -6.04 -8.66 15.32
N TYR A 34 -4.93 -8.36 14.64
CA TYR A 34 -3.68 -7.98 15.31
C TYR A 34 -3.80 -6.65 16.07
N GLU A 35 -4.56 -5.69 15.55
CA GLU A 35 -4.81 -4.40 16.19
C GLU A 35 -5.87 -4.46 17.30
N HIS A 36 -6.69 -5.53 17.33
CA HIS A 36 -7.69 -5.73 18.36
C HIS A 36 -7.02 -5.93 19.71
N LYS A 37 -7.50 -5.26 20.77
CA LYS A 37 -6.83 -5.27 22.09
C LYS A 37 -7.33 -6.36 23.01
N GLU A 38 -8.57 -6.80 22.84
CA GLU A 38 -9.18 -7.82 23.68
C GLU A 38 -8.90 -9.21 23.07
N GLU A 39 -8.69 -10.22 23.91
CA GLU A 39 -8.38 -11.59 23.47
C GLU A 39 -9.34 -12.62 24.06
N ASP A 40 -10.08 -12.24 25.10
CA ASP A 40 -10.96 -13.13 25.85
C ASP A 40 -12.43 -13.08 25.38
N CYS A 41 -12.71 -12.38 24.28
CA CYS A 41 -14.05 -12.20 23.74
C CYS A 41 -14.11 -12.53 22.25
N GLU A 42 -15.32 -12.80 21.77
CA GLU A 42 -15.59 -12.94 20.35
C GLU A 42 -15.40 -11.60 19.64
N LEU A 43 -14.74 -11.62 18.48
CA LEU A 43 -14.54 -10.44 17.63
C LEU A 43 -15.46 -10.50 16.41
N VAL A 44 -16.40 -9.56 16.35
CA VAL A 44 -17.25 -9.32 15.18
C VAL A 44 -16.67 -8.19 14.34
N ILE A 45 -16.22 -8.50 13.13
CA ILE A 45 -15.64 -7.57 12.17
C ILE A 45 -16.68 -7.23 11.10
N PRO A 46 -17.20 -6.00 11.05
CA PRO A 46 -18.11 -5.60 9.98
C PRO A 46 -17.35 -5.36 8.67
N PHE A 47 -17.96 -5.65 7.52
CA PHE A 47 -17.32 -5.50 6.22
C PHE A 47 -16.88 -4.06 5.92
N VAL A 48 -17.51 -3.07 6.55
CA VAL A 48 -17.08 -1.67 6.42
C VAL A 48 -15.66 -1.45 6.98
N ALA A 49 -15.31 -2.09 8.09
CA ALA A 49 -13.95 -2.01 8.65
C ALA A 49 -12.92 -2.68 7.72
N ILE A 50 -13.29 -3.81 7.12
CA ILE A 50 -12.47 -4.50 6.10
C ILE A 50 -12.31 -3.62 4.86
N ALA A 51 -13.40 -2.98 4.42
CA ALA A 51 -13.41 -2.09 3.26
C ALA A 51 -12.51 -0.85 3.47
N GLU A 52 -12.45 -0.30 4.69
CA GLU A 52 -11.55 0.81 5.03
C GLU A 52 -10.07 0.39 4.92
N LYS A 53 -9.70 -0.76 5.49
CA LYS A 53 -8.34 -1.32 5.34
C LYS A 53 -7.99 -1.55 3.87
N MET A 54 -8.91 -2.16 3.11
CA MET A 54 -8.70 -2.37 1.68
C MET A 54 -8.53 -1.04 0.94
N LEU A 55 -9.39 -0.04 1.16
CA LEU A 55 -9.25 1.27 0.54
C LEU A 55 -7.88 1.89 0.82
N LYS A 56 -7.36 1.81 2.06
CA LYS A 56 -6.00 2.23 2.40
C LYS A 56 -4.95 1.52 1.54
N TYR A 57 -5.08 0.20 1.39
CA TYR A 57 -4.12 -0.59 0.61
C TYR A 57 -4.13 -0.22 -0.87
N TYR A 58 -5.31 -0.19 -1.46
CA TYR A 58 -5.49 0.17 -2.87
C TYR A 58 -5.06 1.60 -3.11
N TRP A 59 -5.34 2.54 -2.21
CA TRP A 59 -4.88 3.92 -2.30
C TRP A 59 -3.37 4.00 -2.47
N ASN A 60 -2.61 3.38 -1.56
CA ASN A 60 -1.15 3.42 -1.62
C ASN A 60 -0.63 2.71 -2.88
N GLN A 61 -1.17 1.54 -3.23
CA GLN A 61 -0.78 0.79 -4.44
C GLN A 61 -1.07 1.52 -5.75
N THR A 62 -2.21 2.18 -5.85
CA THR A 62 -2.67 2.82 -7.10
C THR A 62 -2.19 4.26 -7.22
N TYR A 63 -2.29 5.06 -6.16
CA TYR A 63 -1.94 6.47 -6.25
C TYR A 63 -0.43 6.71 -6.18
N PHE A 64 0.27 6.06 -5.23
CA PHE A 64 1.72 6.23 -5.12
C PHE A 64 2.48 5.38 -6.11
N PHE A 65 2.15 4.09 -6.14
CA PHE A 65 2.97 3.12 -6.85
C PHE A 65 2.49 2.89 -8.30
N ASN A 66 1.32 3.40 -8.67
CA ASN A 66 0.68 3.23 -9.97
C ASN A 66 0.59 1.75 -10.40
N LEU A 67 0.33 0.86 -9.45
CA LEU A 67 0.21 -0.56 -9.71
C LEU A 67 -1.20 -0.88 -10.20
N LYS A 68 -1.28 -1.50 -11.39
CA LYS A 68 -2.49 -2.19 -11.84
C LYS A 68 -2.84 -3.26 -10.80
N GLN A 69 -4.12 -3.60 -10.69
CA GLN A 69 -4.65 -4.55 -9.70
C GLN A 69 -5.39 -5.73 -10.34
N SER A 70 -5.41 -5.77 -11.66
CA SER A 70 -5.98 -6.83 -12.48
C SER A 70 -5.34 -6.77 -13.87
N PRO A 71 -5.21 -7.90 -14.58
CA PRO A 71 -4.75 -7.90 -15.97
C PRO A 71 -5.79 -7.32 -16.95
N GLY A 72 -7.08 -7.39 -16.59
CA GLY A 72 -8.19 -6.96 -17.45
C GLY A 72 -9.03 -5.86 -16.81
N LYS A 73 -10.34 -6.11 -16.67
CA LYS A 73 -11.32 -5.14 -16.17
C LYS A 73 -10.93 -4.62 -14.78
N LYS A 74 -10.89 -3.30 -14.66
CA LYS A 74 -10.58 -2.60 -13.41
C LYS A 74 -11.54 -3.03 -12.28
N PRO A 75 -11.04 -3.55 -11.15
CA PRO A 75 -11.88 -3.98 -10.04
C PRO A 75 -12.68 -2.82 -9.43
N VAL A 76 -13.86 -3.09 -8.88
CA VAL A 76 -14.72 -2.07 -8.26
C VAL A 76 -14.01 -1.33 -7.13
N VAL A 77 -13.22 -2.04 -6.31
CA VAL A 77 -12.44 -1.40 -5.22
C VAL A 77 -11.47 -0.36 -5.77
N VAL A 78 -10.81 -0.64 -6.91
CA VAL A 78 -9.94 0.34 -7.57
C VAL A 78 -10.73 1.52 -8.10
N GLN A 79 -11.90 1.29 -8.72
CA GLN A 79 -12.74 2.37 -9.23
C GLN A 79 -13.23 3.31 -8.11
N GLU A 80 -13.62 2.77 -6.95
CA GLU A 80 -14.02 3.60 -5.81
C GLU A 80 -12.80 4.27 -5.15
N THR A 81 -11.62 3.63 -5.17
CA THR A 81 -10.35 4.23 -4.74
C THR A 81 -9.98 5.44 -5.62
N GLU A 82 -10.06 5.32 -6.95
CA GLU A 82 -9.78 6.41 -7.89
C GLU A 82 -10.70 7.60 -7.69
N LYS A 83 -11.98 7.37 -7.37
CA LYS A 83 -12.92 8.45 -7.00
C LYS A 83 -12.47 9.18 -5.74
N CYS A 84 -11.98 8.46 -4.74
CA CYS A 84 -11.43 9.06 -3.51
C CYS A 84 -10.16 9.87 -3.83
N ILE A 85 -9.27 9.33 -4.67
CA ILE A 85 -8.04 10.03 -5.10
C ILE A 85 -8.41 11.34 -5.79
N GLU A 86 -9.37 11.31 -6.71
CA GLU A 86 -9.81 12.49 -7.45
C GLU A 86 -10.46 13.55 -6.53
N PHE A 87 -11.24 13.11 -5.54
CA PHE A 87 -11.78 14.02 -4.52
C PHE A 87 -10.65 14.77 -3.78
N VAL A 88 -9.62 14.05 -3.33
CA VAL A 88 -8.50 14.65 -2.58
C VAL A 88 -7.64 15.55 -3.47
N LYS A 89 -7.39 15.15 -4.73
CA LYS A 89 -6.67 16.00 -5.70
C LYS A 89 -7.36 17.33 -5.92
N ASN A 90 -8.68 17.32 -6.11
CA ASN A 90 -9.46 18.53 -6.30
C ASN A 90 -9.46 19.41 -5.06
N LYS A 91 -9.62 18.81 -3.88
CA LYS A 91 -9.57 19.54 -2.60
C LYS A 91 -8.21 20.20 -2.36
N ARG A 92 -7.11 19.50 -2.64
CA ARG A 92 -5.73 20.00 -2.46
C ARG A 92 -5.22 20.84 -3.62
N LYS A 93 -5.92 20.87 -4.75
CA LYS A 93 -5.46 21.44 -6.03
C LYS A 93 -4.05 20.94 -6.42
N SER A 94 -3.78 19.66 -6.17
CA SER A 94 -2.47 19.06 -6.40
C SER A 94 -2.59 17.63 -6.89
N ASN A 95 -1.74 17.26 -7.84
CA ASN A 95 -1.64 15.89 -8.34
C ASN A 95 -0.60 15.06 -7.58
N ILE A 96 0.14 15.66 -6.64
CA ILE A 96 1.21 15.00 -5.89
C ILE A 96 0.60 13.93 -4.97
N PRO A 97 1.02 12.65 -5.08
CA PRO A 97 0.52 11.58 -4.22
C PRO A 97 0.79 11.83 -2.73
N VAL A 98 -0.21 11.53 -1.90
CA VAL A 98 -0.18 11.70 -0.44
C VAL A 98 -0.71 10.46 0.26
N TRP A 99 -0.04 10.01 1.33
CA TRP A 99 -0.30 8.73 1.99
C TRP A 99 -1.74 8.69 2.48
N PHE A 100 -2.35 7.51 2.45
CA PHE A 100 -3.76 7.36 2.81
C PHE A 100 -4.07 7.98 4.18
N ASP A 101 -3.20 7.81 5.18
CA ASP A 101 -3.42 8.38 6.52
C ASP A 101 -3.61 9.90 6.48
N ARG A 102 -2.86 10.62 5.63
CA ARG A 102 -3.02 12.06 5.43
C ARG A 102 -4.20 12.38 4.51
N ALA A 103 -4.49 11.52 3.54
CA ALA A 103 -5.62 11.69 2.63
C ALA A 103 -6.97 11.43 3.32
N GLN A 104 -6.99 10.61 4.35
CA GLN A 104 -8.17 10.27 5.12
C GLN A 104 -8.73 11.53 5.81
N GLU A 105 -7.87 12.39 6.34
CA GLU A 105 -8.28 13.69 6.90
C GLU A 105 -9.11 14.51 5.88
N ASP A 106 -8.71 14.50 4.61
CA ASP A 106 -9.47 15.18 3.56
C ASP A 106 -10.79 14.48 3.23
N LEU A 107 -10.76 13.16 3.09
CA LEU A 107 -11.96 12.37 2.79
C LEU A 107 -13.03 12.55 3.88
N MET A 108 -12.60 12.66 5.13
CA MET A 108 -13.46 12.89 6.29
C MET A 108 -14.11 14.28 6.31
N THR A 109 -13.68 15.22 5.47
CA THR A 109 -14.38 16.51 5.33
C THR A 109 -15.70 16.41 4.57
N ASP A 110 -15.92 15.30 3.84
CA ASP A 110 -17.23 14.92 3.31
C ASP A 110 -17.54 13.46 3.72
N PRO A 111 -18.03 13.26 4.96
CA PRO A 111 -18.33 11.92 5.49
C PRO A 111 -19.38 11.17 4.66
N SER A 112 -20.30 11.88 4.01
CA SER A 112 -21.34 11.27 3.16
C SER A 112 -20.74 10.68 1.89
N PHE A 113 -19.86 11.45 1.23
CA PHE A 113 -19.09 10.93 0.11
C PHE A 113 -18.25 9.71 0.53
N TYR A 114 -17.48 9.83 1.62
CA TYR A 114 -16.55 8.79 2.04
C TYR A 114 -17.26 7.49 2.43
N SER A 115 -18.27 7.57 3.31
CA SER A 115 -19.07 6.42 3.74
C SER A 115 -19.77 5.73 2.57
N LYS A 116 -20.23 6.48 1.55
CA LYS A 116 -20.80 5.90 0.33
C LYS A 116 -19.78 5.09 -0.48
N ARG A 117 -18.49 5.45 -0.47
CA ARG A 117 -17.41 4.68 -1.12
C ARG A 117 -17.12 3.41 -0.34
N ILE A 118 -16.97 3.52 0.97
CA ILE A 118 -16.77 2.37 1.87
C ILE A 118 -17.93 1.36 1.74
N ALA A 119 -19.18 1.83 1.78
CA ALA A 119 -20.35 0.97 1.63
C ALA A 119 -20.39 0.23 0.29
N LYS A 120 -19.96 0.87 -0.81
CA LYS A 120 -19.85 0.21 -2.11
C LYS A 120 -18.76 -0.87 -2.13
N ILE A 121 -17.59 -0.57 -1.56
CA ILE A 121 -16.51 -1.55 -1.41
C ILE A 121 -17.01 -2.74 -0.58
N ALA A 122 -17.61 -2.49 0.60
CA ALA A 122 -18.16 -3.53 1.46
C ALA A 122 -19.18 -4.44 0.72
N LYS A 123 -20.09 -3.86 -0.07
CA LYS A 123 -21.01 -4.64 -0.91
C LYS A 123 -20.29 -5.51 -1.93
N THR A 124 -19.25 -4.99 -2.58
CA THR A 124 -18.38 -5.79 -3.46
C THR A 124 -17.76 -6.97 -2.71
N LEU A 125 -17.29 -6.77 -1.47
CA LEU A 125 -16.68 -7.85 -0.68
C LEU A 125 -17.67 -9.00 -0.41
N LYS A 126 -18.94 -8.67 -0.16
CA LYS A 126 -20.03 -9.66 0.01
C LYS A 126 -20.18 -10.59 -1.18
N HIS A 127 -20.08 -10.05 -2.40
CA HIS A 127 -20.32 -10.84 -3.61
C HIS A 127 -19.06 -11.57 -4.09
N ASP A 128 -17.91 -10.90 -4.01
CA ASP A 128 -16.73 -11.28 -4.78
C ASP A 128 -15.65 -12.00 -3.97
N VAL A 129 -15.65 -11.91 -2.62
CA VAL A 129 -14.53 -12.44 -1.84
C VAL A 129 -14.91 -13.15 -0.55
N SER A 130 -15.87 -12.66 0.24
CA SER A 130 -16.05 -13.10 1.64
C SER A 130 -16.30 -14.60 1.80
N TRP A 131 -17.17 -15.19 1.00
CA TRP A 131 -17.42 -16.64 1.01
C TRP A 131 -16.43 -17.42 0.14
N ARG A 132 -15.82 -16.78 -0.86
CA ARG A 132 -14.86 -17.40 -1.79
C ARG A 132 -13.48 -17.57 -1.18
N PHE A 133 -13.14 -16.74 -0.20
CA PHE A 133 -11.86 -16.79 0.49
C PHE A 133 -11.70 -18.10 1.28
N LYS A 134 -12.79 -18.61 1.86
CA LYS A 134 -12.84 -19.92 2.54
C LYS A 134 -12.71 -21.12 1.58
N LYS A 135 -12.76 -20.93 0.25
CA LYS A 135 -12.88 -22.01 -0.74
C LYS A 135 -11.62 -22.19 -1.58
N VAL A 136 -11.03 -23.38 -1.48
CA VAL A 136 -9.76 -23.76 -2.10
C VAL A 136 -9.89 -25.20 -2.59
N ASN A 137 -9.46 -25.51 -3.81
CA ASN A 137 -9.47 -26.88 -4.35
C ASN A 137 -10.80 -27.65 -4.22
N LYS A 138 -11.95 -26.95 -4.21
CA LYS A 138 -13.32 -27.46 -3.98
C LYS A 138 -13.63 -27.83 -2.52
N GLU A 139 -12.70 -27.60 -1.61
CA GLU A 139 -12.88 -27.73 -0.16
C GLU A 139 -13.20 -26.36 0.46
N GLU A 140 -14.03 -26.38 1.50
CA GLU A 140 -14.38 -25.20 2.28
C GLU A 140 -13.74 -25.30 3.66
N HIS A 141 -12.94 -24.30 3.99
CA HIS A 141 -12.17 -24.22 5.22
C HIS A 141 -12.90 -23.35 6.23
N ASP A 142 -13.13 -23.86 7.43
CA ASP A 142 -13.84 -23.11 8.48
C ASP A 142 -12.91 -22.18 9.26
N ILE A 143 -12.48 -21.10 8.61
CA ILE A 143 -11.57 -20.11 9.20
C ILE A 143 -12.27 -18.94 9.91
N TYR A 144 -13.57 -18.76 9.68
CA TYR A 144 -14.41 -17.76 10.37
C TYR A 144 -15.90 -18.00 10.11
N ARG A 145 -16.74 -17.45 10.98
CA ARG A 145 -18.19 -17.41 10.83
C ARG A 145 -18.58 -16.20 9.98
N LEU A 146 -19.44 -16.41 8.99
CA LEU A 146 -19.80 -15.38 8.01
C LEU A 146 -21.31 -15.11 8.08
N ASP A 147 -21.68 -13.87 8.38
CA ASP A 147 -23.06 -13.39 8.26
C ASP A 147 -23.15 -12.46 7.05
N LEU A 148 -23.77 -12.94 5.97
CA LEU A 148 -23.92 -12.17 4.74
C LEU A 148 -25.01 -11.09 4.85
N ASP A 149 -25.99 -11.27 5.73
CA ASP A 149 -27.11 -10.33 5.89
C ASP A 149 -26.68 -9.14 6.73
N GLN A 150 -25.99 -9.38 7.84
CA GLN A 150 -25.35 -8.35 8.65
C GLN A 150 -24.02 -7.85 8.06
N MET A 151 -23.48 -8.56 7.07
CA MET A 151 -22.17 -8.27 6.46
C MET A 151 -21.05 -8.22 7.51
N THR A 152 -20.94 -9.29 8.31
CA THR A 152 -19.94 -9.44 9.36
C THR A 152 -19.16 -10.74 9.22
N VAL A 153 -17.94 -10.72 9.74
CA VAL A 153 -17.08 -11.89 9.95
C VAL A 153 -16.82 -12.01 11.44
N THR A 154 -16.97 -13.21 12.00
CA THR A 154 -16.85 -13.42 13.44
C THR A 154 -15.79 -14.47 13.77
N PHE A 155 -14.93 -14.12 14.73
CA PHE A 155 -13.85 -14.96 15.25
C PHE A 155 -14.03 -15.24 16.74
N SER A 156 -13.82 -16.48 17.15
CA SER A 156 -13.80 -16.85 18.57
C SER A 156 -12.53 -16.34 19.26
N ALA A 157 -12.55 -16.28 20.60
CA ALA A 157 -11.37 -15.90 21.41
C ALA A 157 -10.13 -16.74 21.08
N ASP A 158 -10.29 -18.08 20.95
CA ASP A 158 -9.20 -18.99 20.61
C ASP A 158 -8.63 -18.73 19.19
N GLU A 159 -9.50 -18.48 18.21
CA GLU A 159 -9.11 -18.13 16.85
C GLU A 159 -8.31 -16.81 16.81
N ILE A 160 -8.71 -15.81 17.61
CA ILE A 160 -8.02 -14.52 17.74
C ILE A 160 -6.61 -14.70 18.30
N VAL A 161 -6.46 -15.44 19.40
CA VAL A 161 -5.16 -15.69 20.05
C VAL A 161 -4.20 -16.35 19.06
N GLN A 162 -4.66 -17.40 18.36
CA GLN A 162 -3.84 -18.09 17.38
C GLN A 162 -3.49 -17.19 16.18
N LEU A 163 -4.44 -16.41 15.65
CA LEU A 163 -4.15 -15.50 14.55
C LEU A 163 -3.16 -14.41 14.93
N LYS A 164 -3.23 -13.89 16.15
CA LYS A 164 -2.26 -12.91 16.68
C LYS A 164 -0.86 -13.49 16.78
N GLU A 165 -0.72 -14.72 17.30
CA GLU A 165 0.57 -15.42 17.40
C GLU A 165 1.26 -15.53 16.03
N TYR A 166 0.50 -15.85 14.98
CA TYR A 166 1.02 -16.03 13.62
C TYR A 166 0.82 -14.81 12.70
N ALA A 167 0.32 -13.68 13.21
CA ALA A 167 -0.10 -12.53 12.40
C ALA A 167 1.04 -11.98 11.52
N PHE A 168 2.26 -11.94 12.07
CA PHE A 168 3.45 -11.51 11.33
C PHE A 168 3.71 -12.41 10.11
N ILE A 169 3.72 -13.73 10.32
CA ILE A 169 4.01 -14.74 9.28
C ILE A 169 2.92 -14.71 8.21
N LEU A 170 1.66 -14.77 8.63
CA LEU A 170 0.50 -14.72 7.72
C LEU A 170 0.50 -13.43 6.89
N SER A 171 0.82 -12.29 7.52
CA SER A 171 0.94 -11.01 6.81
C SER A 171 2.07 -11.01 5.78
N GLN A 172 3.23 -11.58 6.09
CA GLN A 172 4.32 -11.69 5.11
C GLN A 172 3.93 -12.60 3.94
N LEU A 173 3.26 -13.73 4.21
CA LEU A 173 2.85 -14.67 3.18
C LEU A 173 1.79 -14.06 2.24
N LEU A 174 0.78 -13.39 2.80
CA LEU A 174 -0.22 -12.63 2.03
C LEU A 174 0.45 -11.55 1.17
N ASN A 175 1.38 -10.78 1.73
CA ASN A 175 2.11 -9.76 0.97
C ASN A 175 2.95 -10.36 -0.15
N TYR A 176 3.59 -11.51 0.10
CA TYR A 176 4.38 -12.22 -0.90
C TYR A 176 3.50 -12.72 -2.06
N LYS A 177 2.41 -13.42 -1.76
CA LYS A 177 1.46 -13.88 -2.79
C LYS A 177 0.84 -12.71 -3.56
N TRP A 178 0.60 -11.59 -2.90
CA TRP A 178 0.12 -10.36 -3.54
C TRP A 178 1.17 -9.76 -4.48
N ALA A 179 2.44 -9.70 -4.06
CA ALA A 179 3.52 -9.26 -4.94
C ALA A 179 3.64 -10.15 -6.19
N GLN A 180 3.65 -11.48 -6.01
CA GLN A 180 3.69 -12.43 -7.13
C GLN A 180 2.52 -12.25 -8.10
N LEU A 181 1.31 -11.99 -7.58
CA LEU A 181 0.15 -11.73 -8.43
C LEU A 181 0.32 -10.42 -9.21
N LEU A 182 0.76 -9.35 -8.56
CA LEU A 182 0.97 -8.05 -9.21
C LEU A 182 2.03 -8.10 -10.29
N GLU A 183 3.10 -8.87 -10.09
CA GLU A 183 4.18 -9.07 -11.09
C GLU A 183 3.66 -9.67 -12.40
N LYS A 184 2.56 -10.41 -12.39
CA LYS A 184 1.96 -10.98 -13.62
C LYS A 184 1.47 -9.90 -14.60
N PHE A 185 1.17 -8.69 -14.13
CA PHE A 185 0.60 -7.62 -14.95
C PHE A 185 1.17 -6.22 -14.65
N ASN A 186 2.30 -6.15 -13.94
CA ASN A 186 3.05 -4.91 -13.67
C ASN A 186 4.55 -5.14 -13.88
N SER A 187 5.23 -4.19 -14.52
CA SER A 187 6.69 -4.22 -14.75
C SER A 187 7.46 -3.31 -13.78
N ALA A 188 6.81 -2.81 -12.73
CA ALA A 188 7.42 -1.85 -11.82
C ALA A 188 8.54 -2.50 -11.00
N PRO A 189 9.67 -1.81 -10.74
CA PRO A 189 10.72 -2.37 -9.91
C PRO A 189 10.23 -2.50 -8.45
N LYS A 190 10.81 -3.45 -7.71
CA LYS A 190 10.64 -3.60 -6.26
C LYS A 190 9.17 -3.77 -5.81
N ILE A 191 8.32 -4.45 -6.58
CA ILE A 191 6.89 -4.67 -6.24
C ILE A 191 6.72 -5.25 -4.83
N ALA A 192 7.51 -6.25 -4.45
CA ALA A 192 7.48 -6.81 -3.10
C ALA A 192 7.70 -5.76 -1.98
N LEU A 193 8.62 -4.82 -2.16
CA LEU A 193 8.85 -3.74 -1.18
C LEU A 193 7.68 -2.74 -1.14
N LYS A 194 7.05 -2.48 -2.29
CA LYS A 194 5.88 -1.60 -2.40
C LYS A 194 4.67 -2.21 -1.70
N VAL A 195 4.47 -3.52 -1.83
CA VAL A 195 3.42 -4.25 -1.11
C VAL A 195 3.72 -4.31 0.39
N LYS A 196 4.96 -4.59 0.78
CA LYS A 196 5.36 -4.60 2.20
C LYS A 196 5.16 -3.23 2.88
N GLY A 197 5.42 -2.14 2.15
CA GLY A 197 5.30 -0.76 2.65
C GLY A 197 3.88 -0.17 2.62
N ILE A 198 2.84 -0.97 2.41
CA ILE A 198 1.46 -0.46 2.30
C ILE A 198 0.92 0.08 3.64
N SER A 199 1.23 -0.59 4.75
CA SER A 199 0.73 -0.24 6.09
C SER A 199 1.60 0.79 6.81
N ASP A 200 2.89 0.83 6.46
CA ASP A 200 3.89 1.66 7.09
C ASP A 200 4.30 2.80 6.13
N ALA A 201 4.05 4.06 6.51
CA ALA A 201 4.59 5.25 5.85
C ALA A 201 6.13 5.38 6.01
N LYS A 202 6.85 4.25 6.03
CA LYS A 202 8.27 4.10 6.38
C LYS A 202 9.19 4.04 5.16
N ILE A 203 8.71 4.23 3.93
CA ILE A 203 9.62 4.49 2.80
C ILE A 203 10.17 5.92 2.96
N ARG A 204 11.08 6.07 3.93
CA ARG A 204 11.79 7.32 4.21
C ARG A 204 12.91 7.48 3.19
N ARG A 205 13.10 8.70 2.67
CA ARG A 205 14.35 9.05 2.00
C ARG A 205 15.48 8.85 3.00
N ASN A 206 16.50 8.10 2.61
CA ASN A 206 17.72 8.06 3.38
C ASN A 206 18.35 9.45 3.36
N ASN A 207 18.88 9.90 4.49
CA ASN A 207 19.60 11.17 4.54
C ASN A 207 20.88 11.07 3.69
N LEU A 208 20.99 11.93 2.68
CA LEU A 208 22.14 11.98 1.77
C LEU A 208 23.32 12.78 2.32
N THR A 209 23.19 13.44 3.48
CA THR A 209 24.27 14.21 4.11
C THR A 209 25.55 13.39 4.28
N LYS A 210 25.45 12.07 4.50
CA LYS A 210 26.61 11.18 4.59
C LYS A 210 27.49 11.14 3.34
N PHE A 211 26.93 11.47 2.17
CA PHE A 211 27.64 11.53 0.90
C PHE A 211 28.23 12.93 0.62
N LYS A 212 27.90 13.96 1.43
CA LYS A 212 28.36 15.34 1.21
C LYS A 212 29.88 15.43 1.14
N ASN A 213 30.55 14.93 2.16
CA ASN A 213 32.00 15.04 2.25
C ASN A 213 32.72 14.24 1.15
N ILE A 214 32.13 13.12 0.70
CA ILE A 214 32.67 12.29 -0.38
C ILE A 214 32.53 13.00 -1.73
N LEU A 215 31.39 13.65 -1.99
CA LEU A 215 31.16 14.37 -3.24
C LEU A 215 32.01 15.64 -3.32
N LEU A 216 32.16 16.35 -2.19
CA LEU A 216 33.01 17.53 -2.10
C LEU A 216 34.49 17.21 -2.34
N SER A 217 34.98 16.07 -1.85
CA SER A 217 36.39 15.67 -2.03
C SER A 217 36.76 15.32 -3.47
N GLN A 218 35.76 15.09 -4.35
CA GLN A 218 35.99 14.83 -5.78
C GLN A 218 36.12 16.10 -6.63
N MET A 219 35.84 17.28 -6.06
CA MET A 219 35.94 18.55 -6.77
C MET A 219 37.39 19.05 -6.73
N LYS A 220 38.10 18.86 -7.84
CA LYS A 220 39.57 19.02 -7.94
C LYS A 220 40.08 20.46 -7.75
N ASP A 221 39.23 21.47 -7.96
CA ASP A 221 39.65 22.88 -8.04
C ASP A 221 39.08 23.76 -6.92
N GLY A 222 38.52 23.18 -5.85
CA GLY A 222 37.98 23.89 -4.68
C GLY A 222 36.67 24.65 -4.92
N ASN A 223 36.33 24.94 -6.19
CA ASN A 223 35.06 25.55 -6.55
C ASN A 223 33.97 24.49 -6.69
N ILE A 224 32.92 24.65 -5.88
CA ILE A 224 31.75 23.78 -5.91
C ILE A 224 30.77 24.38 -6.91
N ILE A 225 30.40 23.64 -7.94
CA ILE A 225 29.59 24.14 -9.06
C ILE A 225 28.21 23.48 -9.02
N ASP A 226 27.16 24.29 -9.19
CA ASP A 226 25.78 23.85 -9.38
C ASP A 226 25.62 23.11 -10.71
N PHE A 227 25.07 21.90 -10.66
CA PHE A 227 24.94 21.02 -11.83
C PHE A 227 23.97 21.54 -12.90
N TYR A 228 22.94 22.30 -12.52
CA TYR A 228 21.92 22.76 -13.45
C TYR A 228 22.25 24.11 -14.06
N THR A 229 22.94 24.96 -13.31
CA THR A 229 23.20 26.36 -13.67
C THR A 229 24.66 26.63 -14.01
N GLY A 230 25.58 25.76 -13.60
CA GLY A 230 27.02 25.96 -13.78
C GLY A 230 27.61 27.06 -12.90
N GLN A 231 26.86 27.58 -11.93
CA GLN A 231 27.31 28.64 -11.02
C GLN A 231 28.09 28.08 -9.85
N VAL A 232 29.04 28.86 -9.32
CA VAL A 232 29.75 28.50 -8.09
C VAL A 232 28.81 28.65 -6.90
N LEU A 233 28.84 27.67 -5.99
CA LEU A 233 28.02 27.61 -4.79
C LEU A 233 28.88 27.77 -3.53
N GLU A 234 28.31 28.46 -2.56
CA GLU A 234 28.86 28.50 -1.20
C GLU A 234 28.51 27.24 -0.42
N GLU A 235 29.36 26.86 0.54
CA GLU A 235 29.27 25.60 1.27
C GLU A 235 27.94 25.38 2.02
N ASN A 236 27.30 26.49 2.41
CA ASN A 236 26.02 26.54 3.12
C ASN A 236 24.81 26.35 2.19
N ASP A 237 24.96 26.60 0.89
CA ASP A 237 23.87 26.50 -0.10
C ASP A 237 23.80 25.11 -0.76
N ILE A 238 24.67 24.19 -0.33
CA ILE A 238 24.78 22.86 -0.89
C ILE A 238 23.75 21.93 -0.25
N SER A 239 22.69 21.65 -1.00
CA SER A 239 21.80 20.52 -0.75
C SER A 239 22.14 19.36 -1.67
N ILE A 240 22.09 18.13 -1.19
CA ILE A 240 22.31 16.93 -2.02
C ILE A 240 20.97 16.26 -2.29
N ASP A 241 20.74 15.94 -3.56
CA ASP A 241 19.56 15.20 -4.00
C ASP A 241 19.97 14.23 -5.12
N HIS A 242 19.10 13.27 -5.42
CA HIS A 242 19.33 12.33 -6.50
C HIS A 242 19.10 13.02 -7.86
N VAL A 243 20.07 12.83 -8.76
CA VAL A 243 19.99 13.29 -10.17
C VAL A 243 18.77 12.68 -10.87
N ILE A 244 18.54 11.39 -10.66
CA ILE A 244 17.29 10.71 -11.00
C ILE A 244 16.37 10.87 -9.79
N PRO A 245 15.19 11.51 -9.90
CA PRO A 245 14.39 11.81 -8.72
C PRO A 245 14.12 10.54 -7.89
N TRP A 246 14.20 10.64 -6.57
CA TRP A 246 14.02 9.48 -5.66
C TRP A 246 12.72 8.71 -5.89
N SER A 247 11.70 9.40 -6.44
CA SER A 247 10.53 8.75 -7.01
C SER A 247 10.97 7.74 -8.06
N PHE A 248 11.55 8.09 -9.21
CA PHE A 248 12.01 7.14 -10.27
C PHE A 248 12.79 5.90 -9.78
N ILE A 249 13.66 6.04 -8.78
CA ILE A 249 14.48 4.93 -8.23
C ILE A 249 13.63 3.93 -7.40
N ASN A 250 12.48 4.37 -6.87
CA ASN A 250 11.59 3.57 -6.02
C ASN A 250 10.11 3.53 -6.51
N TYR A 251 9.74 4.31 -7.52
CA TYR A 251 8.41 4.68 -8.02
C TYR A 251 8.48 5.15 -9.51
N ARG A 252 7.66 4.57 -10.41
CA ARG A 252 7.49 4.91 -11.84
C ARG A 252 8.69 4.74 -12.80
N GLN A 253 8.41 4.15 -13.98
CA GLN A 253 9.27 4.18 -15.19
C GLN A 253 8.77 5.19 -16.27
N GLU A 254 7.49 5.60 -16.25
CA GLU A 254 6.83 6.27 -17.40
C GLU A 254 6.66 7.80 -17.30
N ASP A 255 7.18 8.46 -16.27
CA ASP A 255 6.93 9.90 -16.01
C ASP A 255 8.01 10.86 -16.57
N SER A 256 8.64 10.52 -17.70
CA SER A 256 9.75 11.29 -18.27
C SER A 256 9.43 12.74 -18.66
N HIS A 257 8.17 13.17 -18.61
CA HIS A 257 7.76 14.46 -19.20
C HIS A 257 6.92 15.40 -18.31
N LEU A 258 6.62 15.05 -17.06
CA LEU A 258 5.64 15.83 -16.28
C LEU A 258 6.06 16.16 -14.84
N TYR A 259 7.24 16.76 -14.66
CA TYR A 259 7.52 17.51 -13.43
C TYR A 259 8.11 18.88 -13.75
N ARG A 260 7.24 19.89 -13.77
CA ARG A 260 7.60 21.31 -13.68
C ARG A 260 8.04 21.56 -12.23
N ARG A 261 9.34 21.73 -11.98
CA ARG A 261 9.86 22.09 -10.66
C ARG A 261 9.78 23.60 -10.48
N GLU A 262 9.17 24.02 -9.38
CA GLU A 262 9.37 25.36 -8.84
C GLU A 262 10.86 25.55 -8.51
N THR A 263 11.37 26.67 -9.01
CA THR A 263 12.72 27.17 -8.96
C THR A 263 13.19 27.41 -7.53
N HIS A 264 14.15 26.62 -7.05
CA HIS A 264 15.21 27.09 -6.15
C HIS A 264 16.50 26.35 -6.53
N CYS A 265 17.55 27.10 -6.90
CA CYS A 265 18.88 26.59 -7.26
C CYS A 265 19.38 25.62 -6.19
N LYS A 266 19.81 24.43 -6.61
CA LYS A 266 20.31 23.35 -5.75
C LYS A 266 21.31 22.51 -6.54
N ALA A 267 22.59 22.52 -6.13
CA ALA A 267 23.60 21.63 -6.69
C ALA A 267 23.15 20.17 -6.60
N GLN A 268 23.52 19.35 -7.57
CA GLN A 268 23.32 17.91 -7.52
C GLN A 268 24.57 17.20 -8.06
N PHE A 269 25.04 16.16 -7.38
CA PHE A 269 26.19 15.35 -7.83
C PHE A 269 25.79 13.89 -8.03
N TYR A 270 26.45 13.23 -8.98
CA TYR A 270 26.23 11.84 -9.38
C TYR A 270 26.94 10.86 -8.44
N CYS A 271 26.35 9.68 -8.21
CA CYS A 271 27.09 8.49 -7.80
C CYS A 271 26.62 7.36 -8.73
N GLY A 272 27.52 6.85 -9.56
CA GLY A 272 27.40 5.53 -10.18
C GLY A 272 27.70 4.45 -9.16
#